data_AF-A0A1J1I6R2-F1
#
_entry.id   AF-A0A1J1I6R2-F1
#
_cell.length_a   1.000
_cell.length_b   1.000
_cell.length_c   1.000
_cell.angle_alpha   90.00
_cell.angle_beta   90.00
_cell.angle_gamma   90.00
#
_symmetry.space_group_name_H-M   'P 1'
#
loop_
_entity.id
_entity.type
_entity.pdbx_description
1 polymer ?
#
loop_
_entity_poly.entity_id
_entity_poly.type
_entity_poly.pdbx_seq_one_letter_code
_entity_poly.pdbx_strand_id
1 'polypeptide(L)'
;MPKVHLPADNPCALEHESSLKCLSRNHYDKDKCALFFANYTNCQKFWTSVRHERKRNGISPELPPAAERDKIKAEHIKTKPE
;
A
#
# COMPACT_ATOMS: atom_id res chain seq x y z
N MET A 1 -20.28 -12.70 0.07
CA MET A 1 -18.97 -13.05 0.65
C MET A 1 -18.05 -11.84 0.50
N PRO A 2 -17.36 -11.36 1.55
CA PRO A 2 -16.47 -10.22 1.41
C PRO A 2 -15.30 -10.62 0.50
N LYS A 3 -15.01 -9.83 -0.53
CA LYS A 3 -13.83 -10.01 -1.39
C LYS A 3 -12.59 -9.92 -0.50
N VAL A 4 -11.96 -11.06 -0.23
CA VAL A 4 -10.64 -11.13 0.40
C VAL A 4 -9.67 -10.47 -0.56
N HIS A 5 -9.19 -9.28 -0.22
CA HIS A 5 -8.14 -8.61 -0.97
C HIS A 5 -6.85 -9.31 -0.60
N LEU A 6 -6.50 -10.35 -1.37
CA LEU A 6 -5.27 -11.09 -1.14
C LEU A 6 -4.08 -10.12 -1.24
N PRO A 7 -3.09 -10.25 -0.35
CA PRO A 7 -1.88 -9.41 -0.40
C PRO A 7 -1.13 -9.56 -1.73
N ALA A 8 -1.40 -10.61 -2.52
CA ALA A 8 -0.88 -10.76 -3.87
C ALA A 8 -1.40 -9.67 -4.84
N ASP A 9 -2.69 -9.32 -4.78
CA ASP A 9 -3.34 -8.39 -5.71
C ASP A 9 -3.31 -6.93 -5.23
N ASN A 10 -3.31 -6.71 -3.92
CA ASN A 10 -3.25 -5.38 -3.33
C ASN A 10 -2.01 -5.24 -2.44
N PRO A 11 -0.96 -4.52 -2.89
CA PRO A 11 0.25 -4.34 -2.11
C PRO A 11 0.07 -3.41 -0.88
N CYS A 12 -1.12 -2.82 -0.75
CA CYS A 12 -1.56 -1.96 0.36
C CYS A 12 -2.66 -2.61 1.22
N ALA A 13 -2.82 -3.94 1.15
CA ALA A 13 -3.84 -4.66 1.90
C ALA A 13 -3.72 -4.47 3.42
N LEU A 14 -2.50 -4.36 3.95
CA LEU A 14 -2.24 -4.17 5.38
C LEU A 14 -2.68 -2.78 5.87
N GLU A 15 -2.35 -1.75 5.08
CA GLU A 15 -2.70 -0.36 5.35
C GLU A 15 -4.22 -0.17 5.23
N HIS A 16 -4.84 -0.82 4.24
CA HIS A 16 -6.29 -0.87 4.10
C HIS A 16 -6.94 -1.52 5.33
N GLU A 17 -6.49 -2.71 5.74
CA GLU A 17 -7.01 -3.40 6.93
C GLU A 17 -6.83 -2.54 8.19
N SER A 18 -5.70 -1.85 8.32
CA SER A 18 -5.43 -0.97 9.46
C SER A 18 -6.40 0.22 9.49
N SER A 19 -6.69 0.85 8.35
CA SER A 19 -7.71 1.91 8.27
C SER A 19 -9.10 1.40 8.65
N LEU A 20 -9.49 0.21 8.19
CA LEU A 20 -10.77 -0.40 8.54
C LEU A 20 -10.86 -0.76 10.03
N LYS A 21 -9.78 -1.30 10.61
CA LYS A 21 -9.69 -1.56 12.06
C LYS A 21 -9.80 -0.28 12.87
N CYS A 22 -9.17 0.81 12.42
CA CYS A 22 -9.28 2.10 13.07
C CYS A 22 -10.74 2.60 13.06
N LEU A 23 -11.41 2.56 11.91
CA LEU A 23 -12.82 2.95 11.81
C LEU A 23 -13.70 2.11 12.74
N SER A 24 -13.51 0.78 12.74
CA SER A 24 -14.29 -0.13 13.58
C SER A 24 -14.14 0.18 15.07
N ARG A 25 -12.93 0.58 15.52
CA ARG A 25 -12.67 0.95 16.92
C ARG A 25 -13.16 2.36 17.29
N ASN A 26 -13.26 3.26 16.32
CA ASN A 26 -13.58 4.66 16.54
C ASN A 26 -14.99 5.04 16.08
N HIS A 27 -15.93 4.08 16.03
CA HIS A 27 -17.32 4.32 15.58
C HIS A 27 -17.40 4.98 14.18
N TYR A 28 -16.50 4.61 13.28
CA TYR A 28 -16.39 5.14 11.92
C TYR A 28 -16.03 6.64 11.83
N ASP A 29 -15.48 7.20 12.91
CA ASP A 29 -14.90 8.53 12.93
C ASP A 29 -13.62 8.56 12.07
N LYS A 30 -13.71 9.25 10.92
CA LYS A 30 -12.63 9.31 9.92
C LYS A 30 -11.49 10.21 10.36
N ASP A 31 -11.78 11.26 11.13
CA ASP A 31 -10.79 12.24 11.58
C ASP A 31 -9.77 11.57 12.51
N LYS A 32 -10.25 10.69 13.40
CA LYS A 32 -9.39 9.86 14.27
C LYS A 32 -8.50 8.87 13.51
N CYS A 33 -8.86 8.58 12.26
CA CYS A 33 -8.16 7.61 11.41
C CYS A 33 -7.40 8.26 10.26
N ALA A 34 -7.27 9.59 10.23
CA ALA A 34 -6.63 10.33 9.15
C ALA A 34 -5.21 9.81 8.81
N LEU A 35 -4.43 9.44 9.84
CA LEU A 35 -3.09 8.87 9.65
C LEU A 35 -3.12 7.53 8.89
N PHE A 36 -4.07 6.65 9.21
CA PHE A 36 -4.20 5.36 8.52
C PHE A 36 -4.63 5.54 7.06
N PHE A 37 -5.51 6.50 6.78
CA PHE A 37 -5.88 6.85 5.40
C PHE A 37 -4.73 7.49 4.64
N ALA A 38 -3.94 8.35 5.28
CA ALA A 38 -2.74 8.93 4.71
C ALA A 38 -1.74 7.81 4.33
N ASN A 39 -1.50 6.86 5.23
CA ASN A 39 -0.65 5.70 4.96
C ASN A 39 -1.16 4.85 3.79
N TYR A 40 -2.46 4.56 3.75
CA TYR A 40 -3.06 3.82 2.64
C TYR A 40 -2.90 4.56 1.30
N THR A 41 -3.16 5.87 1.28
CA THR A 41 -3.01 6.72 0.10
C THR A 41 -1.56 6.80 -0.36
N ASN A 42 -0.61 6.94 0.57
CA ASN A 42 0.82 6.96 0.29
C ASN A 42 1.29 5.62 -0.30
N CYS A 43 0.82 4.51 0.26
CA CYS A 43 1.09 3.18 -0.28
C CYS A 43 0.58 3.07 -1.74
N GLN A 44 -0.66 3.50 -2.02
CA GLN A 44 -1.21 3.46 -3.37
C GLN A 44 -0.40 4.30 -4.36
N LYS A 45 0.00 5.52 -3.96
CA LYS A 45 0.84 6.41 -4.78
C LYS A 45 2.20 5.78 -5.08
N PHE A 46 2.84 5.20 -4.06
CA PHE A 46 4.12 4.52 -4.20
C PHE A 46 4.03 3.37 -5.22
N TRP A 47 3.08 2.46 -5.03
CA TRP A 47 2.95 1.31 -5.93
C TRP A 47 2.49 1.69 -7.34
N THR A 48 1.69 2.74 -7.47
CA THR A 48 1.35 3.30 -8.79
C THR A 48 2.61 3.81 -9.49
N SER A 49 3.50 4.52 -8.77
CA SER A 49 4.79 4.95 -9.31
C SER A 49 5.67 3.78 -9.74
N VAL A 50 5.81 2.75 -8.89
CA VAL A 50 6.59 1.54 -9.19
C VAL A 50 6.02 0.82 -10.43
N ARG A 51 4.70 0.69 -10.54
CA ARG A 51 4.04 0.10 -11.72
C ARG A 51 4.36 0.89 -12.99
N HIS A 52 4.28 2.22 -12.93
CA HIS A 52 4.61 3.07 -14.08
C HIS A 52 6.08 2.94 -14.47
N GLU A 53 7.00 2.90 -13.51
CA GLU A 53 8.43 2.73 -13.77
C GLU A 53 8.73 1.36 -14.40
N ARG A 54 8.22 0.27 -13.81
CA ARG A 54 8.37 -1.09 -14.35
C ARG A 54 7.80 -1.18 -15.77
N LYS A 55 6.65 -0.58 -16.02
CA LYS A 55 6.04 -0.50 -17.36
C LYS A 55 6.91 0.24 -18.36
N ARG A 56 7.50 1.40 -17.98
CA ARG A 56 8.43 2.14 -18.85
C ARG A 56 9.69 1.34 -19.17
N ASN A 57 10.16 0.54 -18.21
CA ASN A 57 11.30 -0.36 -18.39
C ASN A 57 10.95 -1.68 -19.10
N GLY A 58 9.70 -1.90 -19.51
CA GLY A 58 9.26 -3.14 -20.14
C GLY A 58 9.24 -4.36 -19.21
N ILE A 59 9.29 -4.16 -17.90
CA ILE A 59 9.36 -5.23 -16.89
C ILE A 59 7.93 -5.72 -16.58
N SER A 60 7.67 -6.99 -16.85
CA SER A 60 6.43 -7.68 -16.48
C SER A 60 6.69 -8.79 -15.47
N PRO A 61 5.85 -8.95 -14.42
CA PRO A 61 4.62 -8.21 -14.15
C PRO A 61 4.84 -6.77 -13.64
N GLU A 62 3.88 -5.88 -13.96
CA GLU A 62 3.88 -4.47 -13.52
C GLU A 62 3.91 -4.35 -12.00
N LEU A 63 3.25 -5.28 -11.30
CA LEU A 63 3.29 -5.38 -9.85
C LEU A 63 4.35 -6.42 -9.45
N PRO A 64 5.38 -6.05 -8.68
CA PRO A 64 6.39 -7.00 -8.26
C PRO A 64 5.83 -8.07 -7.33
N PRO A 65 6.43 -9.27 -7.29
CA PRO A 65 6.04 -10.36 -6.40
C PRO A 65 6.29 -9.99 -4.93
N ALA A 66 5.53 -10.58 -4.01
CA ALA A 66 5.54 -10.22 -2.59
C ALA A 66 6.95 -10.21 -1.97
N ALA A 67 7.81 -11.17 -2.31
CA ALA A 67 9.18 -11.27 -1.80
C ALA A 67 10.08 -10.07 -2.16
N GLU A 68 9.81 -9.39 -3.27
CA GLU A 68 10.54 -8.18 -3.67
C GLU A 68 9.93 -6.91 -3.07
N ARG A 69 8.67 -6.96 -2.64
CA ARG A 69 7.97 -5.77 -2.16
C ARG A 69 8.58 -5.22 -0.89
N ASP A 70 8.98 -6.08 0.04
CA ASP A 70 9.63 -5.65 1.28
C ASP A 70 10.96 -4.94 1.00
N LYS A 71 11.73 -5.42 0.01
CA LYS A 71 12.97 -4.78 -0.42
C LYS A 71 12.69 -3.41 -1.06
N ILE A 72 11.75 -3.35 -2.01
CA ILE A 72 11.39 -2.11 -2.71
C ILE A 72 10.84 -1.05 -1.74
N LYS A 73 10.01 -1.46 -0.77
CA LYS A 73 9.54 -0.57 0.31
C LYS A 73 10.70 -0.09 1.20
N ALA A 74 11.57 -0.99 1.63
CA ALA A 74 12.71 -0.65 2.50
C ALA A 74 13.68 0.33 1.81
N GLU A 75 13.99 0.12 0.53
CA GLU A 75 14.84 1.04 -0.23
C GLU A 75 14.17 2.41 -0.39
N HIS A 76 12.86 2.46 -0.65
CA HIS A 76 12.13 3.72 -0.75
C HIS A 76 12.19 4.54 0.55
N ILE A 77 11.99 3.87 1.70
CA ILE A 77 12.07 4.49 3.02
C ILE A 77 13.48 5.03 3.31
N LYS A 78 14.53 4.30 2.92
CA LYS A 78 15.93 4.76 3.08
C LYS A 78 16.25 5.98 2.23
N THR A 79 15.72 6.05 1.00
CA THR A 79 16.02 7.16 0.07
C THR A 79 15.25 8.44 0.38
N LYS A 80 14.25 8.38 1.25
CA LYS A 80 13.46 9.55 1.65
C LYS A 80 13.28 9.56 3.18
N PRO A 81 14.36 9.89 3.93
CA PRO A 81 14.16 10.31 5.31
C PRO A 81 13.29 11.58 5.26
N GLU A 82 12.28 11.59 6.12
CA GLU A 82 11.27 12.63 6.34
C GLU A 82 11.64 14.06 5.91
#